data_AF-A0AAC9RL89-F1
#
_entry.id   AF-A0AAC9RL89-F1
#
_cell.length_a   1.000
_cell.length_b   1.000
_cell.length_c   1.000
_cell.angle_alpha   90.00
_cell.angle_beta   90.00
_cell.angle_gamma   90.00
#
_symmetry.space_group_name_H-M   'P 1'
#
loop_
_entity.id
_entity.type
_entity.pdbx_description
1 polymer ?
#
loop_
_entity_poly.entity_id
_entity_poly.type
_entity_poly.pdbx_seq_one_letter_code
_entity_poly.pdbx_strand_id
1 'polypeptide(L)'
;MIEKISDIRKDTVKGEHECFVCKNKYSWIAIVRGNHKEDIVKRSFGIEVVGKAIAYKRGVWNDGKASGAELEILVNCPECNTTNKTNSYIVTWKTDI
;
A
#
# COMPACT_ATOMS: atom_id res chain seq x y z
N MET A 1 -0.71 5.87 -14.92
CA MET A 1 -1.03 4.48 -15.30
C MET A 1 -1.49 3.79 -14.02
N ILE A 2 -2.76 3.35 -13.96
CA ILE A 2 -3.35 2.79 -12.73
C ILE A 2 -3.26 1.26 -12.84
N GLU A 3 -2.38 0.63 -12.06
CA GLU A 3 -2.20 -0.83 -12.09
C GLU A 3 -3.34 -1.56 -11.37
N LYS A 4 -3.85 -2.60 -12.03
CA LYS A 4 -4.93 -3.48 -11.56
C LYS A 4 -4.38 -4.52 -10.57
N ILE A 5 -5.13 -4.80 -9.50
CA ILE A 5 -4.66 -5.54 -8.33
C ILE A 5 -5.36 -6.93 -8.26
N SER A 6 -4.66 -8.07 -8.39
CA SER A 6 -5.18 -9.46 -8.27
C SER A 6 -4.49 -10.33 -7.20
N ASP A 7 -5.29 -10.77 -6.20
CA ASP A 7 -5.26 -11.97 -5.34
C ASP A 7 -4.24 -12.27 -4.21
N ILE A 8 -3.33 -11.37 -3.86
CA ILE A 8 -2.78 -11.19 -2.48
C ILE A 8 -2.81 -9.69 -2.14
N ARG A 9 -2.51 -8.94 -3.19
CA ARG A 9 -3.03 -7.66 -3.66
C ARG A 9 -4.30 -7.05 -3.01
N LYS A 10 -5.29 -7.79 -2.48
CA LYS A 10 -6.44 -7.14 -1.78
C LYS A 10 -6.09 -6.62 -0.38
N ASP A 11 -5.04 -7.14 0.23
CA ASP A 11 -4.66 -6.78 1.60
C ASP A 11 -3.30 -6.09 1.66
N THR A 12 -2.71 -5.79 0.49
CA THR A 12 -1.42 -5.11 0.35
C THR A 12 -1.52 -4.02 -0.70
N VAL A 13 -0.87 -2.89 -0.44
CA VAL A 13 -0.69 -1.80 -1.41
C VAL A 13 0.80 -1.61 -1.66
N LYS A 14 1.19 -1.37 -2.91
CA LYS A 14 2.58 -1.14 -3.30
C LYS A 14 2.70 0.18 -4.05
N GLY A 15 3.89 0.73 -4.06
CA GLY A 15 4.19 1.94 -4.81
C GLY A 15 5.68 2.22 -4.86
N GLU A 16 6.01 3.34 -5.47
CA GLU A 16 7.35 3.91 -5.45
C GLU A 16 7.33 5.17 -4.58
N HIS A 17 8.48 5.48 -3.97
CA HIS A 17 8.67 6.70 -3.21
C HIS A 17 10.08 7.23 -3.44
N GLU A 18 10.23 8.55 -3.45
CA GLU A 18 11.53 9.21 -3.43
C GLU A 18 11.78 9.78 -2.03
N CYS A 19 12.87 9.37 -1.39
CA CYS A 19 13.17 9.86 -0.04
C CYS A 19 13.35 11.38 -0.04
N PHE A 20 12.64 12.08 0.84
CA PHE A 20 12.78 13.53 0.92
C PHE A 20 14.20 13.97 1.33
N VAL A 21 14.88 13.16 2.16
CA VAL A 21 16.21 13.45 2.71
C VAL A 21 17.32 13.11 1.72
N CYS A 22 17.46 11.84 1.32
CA CYS A 22 18.57 11.39 0.49
C CYS A 22 18.26 11.36 -1.02
N LYS A 23 17.02 11.67 -1.42
CA LYS A 23 16.55 11.68 -2.82
C LYS A 23 16.63 10.34 -3.56
N ASN A 24 16.97 9.24 -2.88
CA ASN A 24 16.94 7.92 -3.46
C ASN A 24 15.51 7.42 -3.66
N LYS A 25 15.27 6.78 -4.81
CA LYS A 25 13.99 6.16 -5.16
C LYS A 25 13.98 4.70 -4.75
N TYR A 26 12.85 4.25 -4.22
CA TYR A 26 12.67 2.86 -3.82
C TYR A 26 11.22 2.43 -3.96
N SER A 27 11.04 1.14 -4.27
CA SER A 27 9.74 0.49 -4.22
C SER A 27 9.42 0.05 -2.79
N TRP A 28 8.14 0.12 -2.43
CA TRP A 28 7.65 -0.29 -1.12
C TRP A 28 6.35 -1.09 -1.24
N ILE A 29 6.07 -1.90 -0.23
CA ILE A 29 4.81 -2.61 -0.05
C ILE A 29 4.32 -2.46 1.38
N ALA A 30 3.03 -2.21 1.58
CA ALA A 30 2.42 -2.08 2.90
C ALA A 30 1.25 -3.04 3.04
N ILE A 31 1.17 -3.69 4.21
CA ILE A 31 0.10 -4.62 4.57
C ILE A 31 -1.04 -3.80 5.19
N VAL A 32 -2.21 -3.82 4.54
CA VAL A 32 -3.41 -3.06 4.94
C VAL A 32 -4.30 -3.88 5.87
N ARG A 33 -4.37 -5.20 5.65
CA ARG A 33 -5.17 -6.14 6.45
C ARG A 33 -4.46 -7.49 6.54
N GLY A 34 -4.85 -8.30 7.52
CA GLY A 34 -4.32 -9.64 7.72
C GLY A 34 -3.00 -9.67 8.50
N ASN A 35 -2.72 -10.83 9.09
CA ASN A 35 -1.46 -11.12 9.79
C ASN A 35 -0.49 -11.77 8.80
N HIS A 36 -0.03 -11.02 7.82
CA HIS A 36 1.01 -11.49 6.91
C HIS A 36 2.39 -11.28 7.54
N LYS A 37 3.23 -12.31 7.51
CA LYS A 37 4.64 -12.17 7.89
C LYS A 37 5.35 -11.34 6.82
N GLU A 38 6.13 -10.34 7.24
CA GLU A 38 6.86 -9.45 6.32
C GLU A 38 7.70 -10.24 5.31
N ASP A 39 8.43 -11.27 5.75
CA ASP A 39 9.28 -12.07 4.86
C ASP A 39 8.52 -12.74 3.71
N ILE A 40 7.27 -13.17 3.96
CA ILE A 40 6.43 -13.80 2.94
C ILE A 40 6.00 -12.75 1.91
N VAL A 41 5.62 -11.56 2.38
CA VAL A 41 5.25 -10.44 1.52
C VAL A 41 6.45 -10.00 0.68
N LYS A 42 7.62 -9.85 1.29
CA LYS A 42 8.85 -9.47 0.55
C LYS A 42 9.16 -10.46 -0.57
N ARG A 43 9.14 -11.76 -0.27
CA ARG A 43 9.39 -12.82 -1.29
C ARG A 43 8.33 -12.86 -2.38
N SER A 44 7.06 -12.66 -2.03
CA SER A 44 5.95 -12.74 -3.00
C SER A 44 5.94 -11.59 -3.99
N PHE A 45 6.45 -10.43 -3.60
CA PHE A 45 6.45 -9.22 -4.42
C PHE A 45 7.83 -8.80 -4.92
N GLY A 46 8.92 -9.43 -4.46
CA GLY A 46 10.29 -9.06 -4.79
C GLY A 46 10.69 -7.67 -4.29
N ILE A 47 10.03 -7.18 -3.22
CA ILE A 47 10.25 -5.85 -2.64
C ILE A 47 10.73 -6.01 -1.21
N GLU A 48 11.84 -5.38 -0.85
CA GLU A 48 12.44 -5.52 0.49
C GLU A 48 11.89 -4.52 1.52
N VAL A 49 11.35 -3.39 1.06
CA VAL A 49 10.84 -2.31 1.92
C VAL A 49 9.38 -2.57 2.26
N VAL A 50 9.12 -2.90 3.52
CA VAL A 50 7.76 -3.09 4.06
C VAL A 50 7.35 -1.87 4.88
N GLY A 51 6.22 -1.27 4.48
CA GLY A 51 5.60 -0.13 5.14
C GLY A 51 4.46 -0.53 6.06
N LYS A 52 4.12 0.37 6.98
CA LYS A 52 2.92 0.27 7.82
C LYS A 52 1.81 1.09 7.20
N ALA A 53 0.65 0.47 6.97
CA ALA A 53 -0.54 1.15 6.46
C ALA A 53 -1.52 1.48 7.60
N ILE A 54 -2.04 2.70 7.60
CA ILE A 54 -3.07 3.18 8.52
C ILE A 54 -4.23 3.71 7.70
N ALA A 55 -5.40 3.07 7.81
CA ALA A 55 -6.61 3.56 7.17
C ALA A 55 -7.22 4.71 7.98
N TYR A 56 -7.22 5.93 7.44
CA TYR A 56 -7.74 7.11 8.16
C TYR A 56 -9.14 7.55 7.70
N LYS A 57 -9.58 7.10 6.52
CA LYS A 57 -10.93 7.37 6.02
C LYS A 57 -11.46 6.17 5.27
N ARG A 58 -12.67 5.75 5.62
CA ARG A 58 -13.38 4.63 4.98
C ARG A 58 -14.70 5.14 4.43
N GLY A 59 -15.11 4.63 3.29
CA GLY A 59 -16.33 5.12 2.65
C GLY A 59 -16.89 4.17 1.62
N VAL A 60 -18.08 4.55 1.18
CA VAL A 60 -18.76 4.01 0.02
C VAL A 60 -18.73 5.10 -1.04
N TRP A 61 -18.34 4.74 -2.25
CA TRP A 61 -18.18 5.66 -3.38
C TRP A 61 -18.99 5.15 -4.58
N ASN A 62 -19.14 6.01 -5.58
CA ASN A 62 -19.82 5.71 -6.83
C ASN A 62 -21.23 5.14 -6.59
N ASP A 63 -22.07 5.92 -5.89
CA ASP A 63 -23.48 5.60 -5.63
C ASP A 63 -23.72 4.21 -5.02
N GLY A 64 -22.87 3.81 -4.08
CA GLY A 64 -23.05 2.52 -3.41
C GLY A 64 -22.35 1.34 -4.08
N LYS A 65 -21.77 1.53 -5.28
CA LYS A 65 -21.16 0.46 -6.09
C LYS A 65 -19.71 0.16 -5.73
N ALA A 66 -19.03 1.05 -5.02
CA ALA A 66 -17.67 0.86 -4.57
C ALA A 66 -17.55 1.11 -3.07
N SER A 67 -16.67 0.37 -2.40
CA SER A 67 -16.26 0.63 -1.02
C SER A 67 -14.75 0.69 -0.94
N GLY A 68 -14.21 1.37 0.07
CA GLY A 68 -12.78 1.28 0.33
C GLY A 68 -12.27 2.25 1.37
N ALA A 69 -10.97 2.54 1.29
CA ALA A 69 -10.28 3.35 2.28
C ALA A 69 -9.16 4.20 1.68
N GLU A 70 -9.00 5.41 2.20
CA GLU A 70 -7.77 6.19 2.06
C GLU A 70 -6.78 5.75 3.14
N LEU A 71 -5.51 5.60 2.74
CA LEU A 71 -4.44 5.00 3.54
C LEU A 71 -3.29 5.99 3.69
N GLU A 72 -2.79 6.11 4.91
CA GLU A 72 -1.50 6.70 5.22
C GLU A 72 -0.48 5.57 5.34
N ILE A 73 0.62 5.67 4.58
CA ILE A 73 1.68 4.66 4.54
C ILE A 73 2.95 5.27 5.12
N LEU A 74 3.50 4.62 6.15
CA LEU A 74 4.79 4.95 6.75
C LEU A 74 5.83 3.93 6.27
N VAL A 75 6.88 4.42 5.60
CA VAL A 75 7.95 3.60 5.01
C VAL A 75 9.30 4.16 5.38
N ASN A 76 10.19 3.32 5.92
CA ASN A 76 11.57 3.71 6.18
C ASN A 76 12.37 3.64 4.88
N CYS A 77 13.14 4.68 4.59
CA CYS A 77 14.06 4.67 3.46
C CYS A 77 15.17 3.64 3.71
N PRO A 78 15.45 2.72 2.77
CA PRO A 78 16.49 1.70 2.96
C PRO A 78 17.90 2.31 3.05
N GLU A 79 18.12 3.49 2.48
CA GLU A 79 19.44 4.12 2.39
C GLU A 79 19.79 4.96 3.63
N CYS A 80 18.85 5.78 4.12
CA CYS A 80 19.11 6.72 5.21
C CYS A 80 18.24 6.48 6.45
N ASN A 81 17.45 5.40 6.45
CA ASN A 81 16.55 4.98 7.53
C ASN A 81 15.53 6.03 8.01
N THR A 82 15.36 7.12 7.26
CA THR A 82 14.35 8.14 7.57
C THR A 82 12.95 7.60 7.27
N THR A 83 12.01 7.79 8.19
CA THR A 83 10.60 7.48 7.95
C THR A 83 9.99 8.51 7.01
N ASN A 84 9.46 8.03 5.89
CA ASN A 84 8.72 8.82 4.92
C ASN A 84 7.24 8.47 5.04
N LYS A 85 6.39 9.47 4.80
CA LYS A 85 4.94 9.33 4.75
C LYS A 85 4.47 9.52 3.33
N THR A 86 3.66 8.60 2.84
CA THR A 86 2.99 8.67 1.55
C THR A 86 1.54 8.24 1.68
N ASN A 87 0.69 8.63 0.74
CA ASN A 87 -0.74 8.31 0.76
C ASN A 87 -1.07 7.33 -0.37
N SER A 88 -2.01 6.43 -0.09
CA SER A 88 -2.54 5.49 -1.07
C SER A 88 -4.02 5.26 -0.81
N TYR A 89 -4.66 4.44 -1.62
CA TYR A 89 -6.04 4.06 -1.43
C TYR A 89 -6.28 2.63 -1.87
N ILE A 90 -7.32 2.02 -1.31
CA ILE A 90 -7.85 0.74 -1.78
C ILE A 90 -9.33 0.90 -2.10
N VAL A 91 -9.75 0.36 -3.25
CA VAL A 91 -11.15 0.34 -3.68
C VAL A 91 -11.54 -1.08 -4.04
N THR A 92 -12.67 -1.52 -3.50
CA THR A 92 -13.34 -2.77 -3.86
C THR A 92 -14.67 -2.43 -4.53
N TRP A 93 -14.85 -2.93 -5.75
CA TRP A 93 -16.10 -2.81 -6.47
C TRP A 93 -17.04 -3.94 -6.07
N LYS A 94 -18.32 -3.63 -5.84
CA LYS A 94 -19.35 -4.66 -5.77
C LYS A 94 -19.49 -5.23 -7.18
N THR A 95 -19.05 -6.46 -7.38
CA THR A 95 -19.43 -7.23 -8.58
C THR A 95 -20.93 -7.48 -8.47
N ASP A 96 -21.68 -7.05 -9.49
CA ASP A 96 -23.08 -7.43 -9.65
C ASP A 96 -23.12 -8.98 -9.70
N ILE A 97 -23.71 -9.59 -8.68
CA ILE A 97 -24.00 -11.04 -8.60
C ILE A 97 -25.39 -11.24 -9.19
#